data_AF-R5N1W2-F1
#
_entry.id   AF-R5N1W2-F1
#
_cell.length_a   1.000
_cell.length_b   1.000
_cell.length_c   1.000
_cell.angle_alpha   90.00
_cell.angle_beta   90.00
_cell.angle_gamma   90.00
#
_symmetry.space_group_name_H-M   'P 1'
#
loop_
_entity.id
_entity.type
_entity.pdbx_description
1 polymer ?
#
loop_
_entity_poly.entity_id
_entity_poly.type
_entity_poly.pdbx_seq_one_letter_code
_entity_poly.pdbx_strand_id
1 'polypeptide(L)'
;MILAPMCIRKWGKKFVLVVTNIMNIIFILMMLPFTSQMNGSTIWAIMGCLYLNAFMGSFALILNPAIQADIRDYQQYKSGERIDGMFSAVATIGTVIALLTSAVLPVVYKRGGITTDNALAVTSNPDILGRMLGDGKTVGEILSEQMANGQNNYSNAYSALYDPNILENLLKVLILFSALGALLNVVPYFWYDFNERKQKSVVKVLKVRAMFEDYNNGAIEDKELVEAVDIIRESRALAAEKPVDVSKKWYKGISDKAEKKAQKKAYKAAVQKNEDIEIAKFVCEELDKFSSNLVKYQLKTYKKVYDGGLEGLRKITLDDINKELAEAKALPKTDSEEKQIRKFAISVAKKKKSAYKAIQKYYGDPSVKFERLDFSVLEKYFDQEDACDDRLKTLYTELSDAKKAGNSEKVQMLRADIKKTASERKQARDMSKKEMDRHAYFNRAAKPYLDAERLINQEKYYQHFGEIEALYDEAKEREAEAKKARDAEVERLKAEDAAYKAQKKAEKLAKKGKK
;
A
#
# COMPACT_ATOMS: atom_id res chain seq x y z
N MET A 1 2.73 12.26 14.45
CA MET A 1 1.93 11.02 14.66
C MET A 1 0.68 11.23 15.56
N ILE A 2 0.78 11.74 16.79
CA ILE A 2 -0.38 11.89 17.71
C ILE A 2 -1.50 12.78 17.14
N LEU A 3 -1.14 13.85 16.43
CA LEU A 3 -2.11 14.77 15.82
C LEU A 3 -2.77 14.19 14.55
N ALA A 4 -2.16 13.21 13.90
CA ALA A 4 -2.62 12.70 12.60
C ALA A 4 -4.05 12.13 12.66
N PRO A 5 -4.42 11.26 13.63
CA PRO A 5 -5.79 10.77 13.75
C PRO A 5 -6.81 11.90 13.95
N MET A 6 -6.47 12.94 14.71
CA MET A 6 -7.38 14.07 14.96
C MET A 6 -7.59 14.91 13.70
N CYS A 7 -6.52 15.18 12.94
CA CYS A 7 -6.60 15.90 11.67
C CYS A 7 -7.38 15.11 10.62
N ILE A 8 -7.16 13.78 10.53
CA ILE A 8 -7.87 12.90 9.60
C ILE A 8 -9.37 12.91 9.91
N ARG A 9 -9.77 12.73 11.18
CA ARG A 9 -11.21 12.77 11.56
C ARG A 9 -11.89 14.10 11.25
N LYS A 10 -11.13 15.21 11.24
CA LYS A 10 -11.69 16.56 11.06
C LYS A 10 -11.76 16.99 9.59
N TRP A 11 -10.75 16.64 8.80
CA TRP A 11 -10.57 17.15 7.44
C TRP A 11 -10.53 16.06 6.36
N GLY A 12 -10.47 14.79 6.75
CA GLY A 12 -10.40 13.64 5.87
C GLY A 12 -8.97 13.30 5.43
N LYS A 13 -8.72 12.03 5.14
CA LYS A 13 -7.40 11.49 4.77
C LYS A 13 -6.74 12.25 3.60
N LYS A 14 -7.47 12.44 2.48
CA LYS A 14 -6.95 13.09 1.26
C LYS A 14 -6.47 14.52 1.53
N PHE A 15 -7.29 15.32 2.23
CA PHE A 15 -6.96 16.72 2.49
C PHE A 15 -5.70 16.82 3.36
N VAL A 16 -5.63 16.04 4.45
CA VAL A 16 -4.46 16.04 5.33
C VAL A 16 -3.21 15.63 4.56
N LEU A 17 -3.29 14.59 3.73
CA LEU A 17 -2.16 14.16 2.89
C LEU A 17 -1.67 15.25 1.93
N VAL A 18 -2.57 15.90 1.20
CA VAL A 18 -2.21 16.95 0.25
C VAL A 18 -1.57 18.12 0.99
N VAL A 19 -2.18 18.57 2.10
CA VAL A 19 -1.66 19.68 2.90
C VAL A 19 -0.29 19.35 3.49
N THR A 20 -0.11 18.18 4.11
CA THR A 20 1.18 17.83 4.72
C THR A 20 2.30 17.74 3.69
N ASN A 21 2.01 17.22 2.50
CA ASN A 21 3.00 17.19 1.43
C ASN A 21 3.29 18.57 0.83
N ILE A 22 2.29 19.45 0.68
CA ILE A 22 2.53 20.85 0.26
C ILE A 22 3.37 21.58 1.31
N MET A 23 3.05 21.40 2.60
CA MET A 23 3.84 21.99 3.69
C MET A 23 5.29 21.48 3.68
N ASN A 24 5.52 20.20 3.37
CA ASN A 24 6.88 19.68 3.17
C ASN A 24 7.64 20.43 2.07
N ILE A 25 7.01 20.69 0.92
CA ILE A 25 7.61 21.46 -0.18
C ILE A 25 7.90 22.89 0.28
N ILE A 26 6.96 23.53 0.96
CA ILE A 26 7.13 24.89 1.49
C ILE A 26 8.32 24.95 2.45
N PHE A 27 8.44 24.01 3.39
CA PHE A 27 9.56 23.98 4.33
C PHE A 27 10.90 23.68 3.66
N ILE A 28 10.91 22.90 2.57
CA ILE A 28 12.12 22.73 1.75
C ILE A 28 12.51 24.06 1.10
N LEU A 29 11.57 24.72 0.42
CA LEU A 29 11.83 25.99 -0.26
C LEU A 29 12.18 27.12 0.70
N MET A 30 11.67 27.08 1.94
CA MET A 30 11.99 28.03 3.00
C MET A 30 13.46 28.00 3.40
N MET A 31 14.22 26.94 3.06
CA MET A 31 15.67 26.90 3.25
C MET A 31 16.42 27.83 2.27
N LEU A 32 15.87 28.14 1.09
CA LEU A 32 16.53 28.97 0.06
C LEU A 32 17.00 30.34 0.58
N PRO A 33 16.17 31.18 1.24
CA PRO A 33 16.62 32.49 1.74
C PRO A 33 17.77 32.37 2.75
N PHE A 34 17.84 31.27 3.51
CA PHE A 34 18.89 31.04 4.50
C PHE A 34 20.21 30.58 3.86
N THR A 35 20.21 30.11 2.61
CA THR A 35 21.47 29.71 1.94
C THR A 35 22.37 30.86 1.54
N SER A 36 21.87 32.10 1.49
CA SER A 36 22.64 33.26 1.00
C SER A 36 23.28 34.10 2.11
N GLN A 37 23.03 33.74 3.38
CA GLN A 37 23.62 34.40 4.54
C GLN A 37 24.11 33.29 5.47
N MET A 38 25.39 32.90 5.40
CA MET A 38 25.95 31.84 6.25
C MET A 38 26.51 32.42 7.57
N ASN A 39 25.62 32.78 8.49
CA ASN A 39 25.95 33.25 9.85
C ASN A 39 25.62 32.15 10.88
N GLY A 40 26.03 32.34 12.15
CA GLY A 40 25.73 31.38 13.23
C GLY A 40 24.23 31.11 13.47
N SER A 41 23.36 32.06 13.14
CA SER A 41 21.89 31.92 13.20
C SER A 41 21.29 31.10 12.05
N THR A 42 22.01 30.94 10.95
CA THR A 42 21.55 30.25 9.74
C THR A 42 21.40 28.76 9.96
N ILE A 43 22.31 28.16 10.73
CA ILE A 43 22.24 26.73 11.09
C ILE A 43 20.94 26.44 11.84
N TRP A 44 20.58 27.29 12.80
CA TRP A 44 19.33 27.16 13.57
C TRP A 44 18.09 27.35 12.69
N ALA A 45 18.12 28.30 11.75
CA ALA A 45 17.02 28.50 10.80
C ALA A 45 16.81 27.30 9.87
N ILE A 46 17.89 26.73 9.34
CA ILE A 46 17.85 25.51 8.51
C ILE A 46 17.38 24.32 9.34
N MET A 47 17.90 24.14 10.56
CA MET A 47 17.45 23.08 11.48
C MET A 47 15.95 23.21 11.79
N GLY A 48 15.44 24.42 11.98
CA GLY A 48 14.01 24.68 12.17
C GLY A 48 13.18 24.23 10.96
N CYS A 49 13.63 24.55 9.74
CA CYS A 49 12.98 24.11 8.50
C CYS A 49 12.99 22.58 8.36
N LEU A 50 14.13 21.94 8.64
CA LEU A 50 14.26 20.48 8.62
C LEU A 50 13.38 19.81 9.68
N TYR A 51 13.29 20.37 10.88
CA TYR A 51 12.40 19.87 11.92
C TYR A 51 10.93 19.97 11.51
N LEU A 52 10.50 21.10 10.94
CA LEU A 52 9.13 21.28 10.46
C LEU A 52 8.80 20.34 9.30
N ASN A 53 9.75 20.11 8.40
CA ASN A 53 9.64 19.10 7.33
C ASN A 53 9.51 17.68 7.93
N ALA A 54 10.36 17.29 8.88
CA ALA A 54 10.28 15.99 9.55
C ALA A 54 8.97 15.82 10.33
N PHE A 55 8.50 16.88 10.98
CA PHE A 55 7.24 16.89 11.71
C PHE A 55 6.06 16.60 10.79
N MET A 56 5.99 17.26 9.63
CA MET A 56 4.97 16.99 8.61
C MET A 56 5.15 15.59 8.00
N GLY A 57 6.38 15.15 7.77
CA GLY A 57 6.72 13.77 7.38
C GLY A 57 6.15 12.71 8.35
N SER A 58 6.06 13.02 9.64
CA SER A 58 5.50 12.09 10.63
C SER A 58 4.01 11.77 10.43
N PHE A 59 3.27 12.58 9.66
CA PHE A 59 1.88 12.27 9.28
C PHE A 59 1.81 11.15 8.24
N ALA A 60 2.81 11.06 7.35
CA ALA A 60 2.88 10.04 6.30
C ALA A 60 2.98 8.61 6.88
N LEU A 61 3.58 8.44 8.06
CA LEU A 61 3.66 7.15 8.76
C LEU A 61 2.29 6.55 9.09
N ILE A 62 1.25 7.39 9.23
CA ILE A 62 -0.13 6.95 9.48
C ILE A 62 -0.96 7.00 8.19
N LEU A 63 -0.78 8.04 7.38
CA LEU A 63 -1.55 8.23 6.16
C LEU A 63 -1.21 7.20 5.08
N ASN A 64 0.07 6.86 4.89
CA ASN A 64 0.47 5.95 3.83
C ASN A 64 -0.14 4.55 4.02
N PRO A 65 0.00 3.87 5.17
CA PRO A 65 -0.64 2.56 5.36
C PRO A 65 -2.16 2.62 5.21
N ALA A 66 -2.79 3.69 5.71
CA ALA A 66 -4.24 3.87 5.61
C ALA A 66 -4.70 4.01 4.15
N ILE A 67 -4.04 4.86 3.35
CA ILE A 67 -4.36 5.06 1.93
C ILE A 67 -4.06 3.79 1.12
N GLN A 68 -2.98 3.07 1.45
CA GLN A 68 -2.66 1.80 0.80
C GLN A 68 -3.73 0.74 1.06
N ALA A 69 -4.27 0.65 2.28
CA ALA A 69 -5.41 -0.21 2.58
C ALA A 69 -6.64 0.18 1.76
N ASP A 70 -6.98 1.47 1.73
CA ASP A 70 -8.10 2.00 0.95
C ASP A 70 -8.00 1.65 -0.55
N ILE A 71 -6.78 1.75 -1.12
CA ILE A 71 -6.51 1.40 -2.52
C ILE A 71 -6.63 -0.12 -2.73
N ARG A 72 -6.19 -0.96 -1.78
CA ARG A 72 -6.36 -2.42 -1.86
C ARG A 72 -7.83 -2.80 -1.91
N ASP A 73 -8.64 -2.26 -0.99
CA ASP A 73 -10.08 -2.49 -0.95
C ASP A 73 -10.74 -2.07 -2.27
N TYR A 74 -10.36 -0.90 -2.80
CA TYR A 74 -10.91 -0.44 -4.08
C TYR A 74 -10.48 -1.31 -5.27
N GLN A 75 -9.23 -1.79 -5.28
CA GLN A 75 -8.75 -2.71 -6.32
C GLN A 75 -9.44 -4.05 -6.23
N GLN A 76 -9.64 -4.59 -5.03
CA GLN A 76 -10.40 -5.82 -4.81
C GLN A 76 -11.85 -5.62 -5.28
N TYR A 77 -12.47 -4.49 -4.98
CA TYR A 77 -13.82 -4.18 -5.48
C TYR A 77 -13.89 -4.10 -7.01
N LYS A 78 -12.89 -3.50 -7.68
CA LYS A 78 -12.89 -3.34 -9.14
C LYS A 78 -12.43 -4.56 -9.92
N SER A 79 -11.47 -5.32 -9.41
CA SER A 79 -10.88 -6.48 -10.09
C SER A 79 -11.47 -7.81 -9.63
N GLY A 80 -12.02 -7.85 -8.42
CA GLY A 80 -12.41 -9.08 -7.73
C GLY A 80 -11.22 -9.91 -7.23
N GLU A 81 -9.98 -9.44 -7.42
CA GLU A 81 -8.76 -10.10 -6.93
C GLU A 81 -8.21 -9.31 -5.75
N ARG A 82 -7.79 -10.00 -4.69
CA ARG A 82 -7.01 -9.40 -3.61
C ARG A 82 -5.58 -9.24 -4.10
N ILE A 83 -5.26 -8.07 -4.67
CA ILE A 83 -3.93 -7.79 -5.22
C ILE A 83 -3.02 -7.22 -4.13
N ASP A 84 -2.57 -8.06 -3.19
CA ASP A 84 -1.59 -7.64 -2.18
C ASP A 84 -0.22 -7.27 -2.80
N GLY A 85 0.10 -7.79 -4.00
CA GLY A 85 1.36 -7.55 -4.71
C GLY A 85 1.47 -6.25 -5.53
N MET A 86 0.38 -5.51 -5.79
CA MET A 86 0.44 -4.30 -6.66
C MET A 86 1.17 -3.12 -6.00
N PHE A 87 1.35 -3.14 -4.68
CA PHE A 87 2.13 -2.12 -3.98
C PHE A 87 3.63 -2.27 -4.19
N SER A 88 4.11 -3.45 -4.61
CA SER A 88 5.43 -3.58 -5.21
C SER A 88 5.57 -2.64 -6.40
N ALA A 89 4.54 -2.44 -7.23
CA ALA A 89 4.61 -1.55 -8.39
C ALA A 89 4.61 -0.05 -8.01
N VAL A 90 3.89 0.37 -6.96
CA VAL A 90 3.97 1.75 -6.43
C VAL A 90 5.30 1.99 -5.71
N ALA A 91 5.78 1.00 -4.95
CA ALA A 91 7.15 0.99 -4.43
C ALA A 91 8.18 0.99 -5.56
N THR A 92 7.90 0.33 -6.70
CA THR A 92 8.73 0.34 -7.91
C THR A 92 8.74 1.71 -8.56
N ILE A 93 7.63 2.45 -8.58
CA ILE A 93 7.63 3.87 -9.01
C ILE A 93 8.51 4.69 -8.08
N GLY A 94 8.40 4.50 -6.76
CA GLY A 94 9.31 5.11 -5.79
C GLY A 94 10.78 4.70 -5.99
N THR A 95 11.04 3.46 -6.36
CA THR A 95 12.37 2.91 -6.61
C THR A 95 12.95 3.42 -7.94
N VAL A 96 12.12 3.59 -8.97
CA VAL A 96 12.50 4.20 -10.25
C VAL A 96 12.76 5.69 -10.08
N ILE A 97 11.93 6.39 -9.31
CA ILE A 97 12.18 7.81 -8.96
C ILE A 97 13.47 7.91 -8.13
N ALA A 98 13.69 7.03 -7.16
CA ALA A 98 14.92 7.00 -6.38
C ALA A 98 16.14 6.67 -7.26
N LEU A 99 16.05 5.69 -8.16
CA LEU A 99 17.09 5.33 -9.12
C LEU A 99 17.41 6.51 -10.06
N LEU A 100 16.39 7.17 -10.60
CA LEU A 100 16.53 8.38 -11.43
C LEU A 100 17.16 9.52 -10.62
N THR A 101 16.75 9.71 -9.36
CA THR A 101 17.32 10.72 -8.46
C THR A 101 18.80 10.41 -8.19
N SER A 102 19.14 9.17 -7.84
CA SER A 102 20.51 8.70 -7.61
C SER A 102 21.39 8.78 -8.85
N ALA A 103 20.84 8.59 -10.06
CA ALA A 103 21.59 8.75 -11.31
C ALA A 103 21.87 10.23 -11.64
N VAL A 104 21.01 11.15 -11.19
CA VAL A 104 21.13 12.59 -11.46
C VAL A 104 22.04 13.29 -10.44
N LEU A 105 22.12 12.84 -9.17
CA LEU A 105 22.95 13.45 -8.13
C LEU A 105 24.43 13.64 -8.54
N PRO A 106 25.15 12.64 -9.09
CA PRO A 106 26.54 12.81 -9.51
C PRO A 106 26.72 13.88 -10.60
N VAL A 107 25.74 14.01 -11.50
CA VAL A 107 25.74 15.03 -12.55
C VAL A 107 25.51 16.42 -11.95
N VAL A 108 24.61 16.53 -10.98
CA VAL A 108 24.34 17.77 -10.25
C VAL A 108 25.56 18.19 -9.43
N TYR A 109 26.24 17.27 -8.75
CA TYR A 109 27.48 17.56 -8.01
C TYR A 109 28.60 18.04 -8.92
N LYS A 110 28.81 17.36 -10.06
CA LYS A 110 29.84 17.76 -11.04
C LYS A 110 29.55 19.14 -11.66
N ARG A 111 28.29 19.39 -12.06
CA ARG A 111 27.87 20.70 -12.61
C ARG A 111 27.81 21.81 -11.55
N GLY A 112 27.52 21.45 -10.31
CA GLY A 112 27.51 22.35 -9.16
C GLY A 112 28.90 22.67 -8.62
N GLY A 113 29.97 22.16 -9.25
CA GLY A 113 31.34 22.58 -9.01
C GLY A 113 32.21 21.60 -8.21
N ILE A 114 31.69 20.45 -7.77
CA ILE A 114 32.48 19.37 -7.14
C ILE A 114 33.31 18.67 -8.23
N THR A 115 34.46 19.25 -8.55
CA THR A 115 35.43 18.75 -9.54
C THR A 115 36.84 18.86 -8.99
N THR A 116 37.76 18.04 -9.49
CA THR A 116 39.18 18.09 -9.13
C THR A 116 39.80 19.44 -9.50
N ASP A 117 39.40 20.02 -10.64
CA ASP A 117 39.96 21.27 -11.14
C ASP A 117 39.57 22.46 -10.26
N ASN A 118 38.29 22.54 -9.86
CA ASN A 118 37.84 23.56 -8.90
C ASN A 118 38.43 23.34 -7.51
N ALA A 119 38.58 22.09 -7.07
CA ALA A 119 39.21 21.80 -5.78
C ALA A 119 40.68 22.25 -5.76
N LEU A 120 41.43 22.02 -6.84
CA LEU A 120 42.80 22.53 -6.98
C LEU A 120 42.83 24.07 -7.02
N ALA A 121 41.91 24.70 -7.74
CA ALA A 121 41.80 26.16 -7.77
C ALA A 121 41.50 26.76 -6.38
N VAL A 122 40.61 26.12 -5.61
CA VAL A 122 40.20 26.57 -4.28
C VAL A 122 41.30 26.34 -3.24
N THR A 123 41.95 25.18 -3.27
CA THR A 123 43.04 24.82 -2.35
C THR A 123 44.38 25.48 -2.68
N SER A 124 44.48 26.19 -3.81
CA SER A 124 45.62 27.04 -4.17
C SER A 124 45.36 28.54 -3.98
N ASN A 125 44.14 28.94 -3.59
CA ASN A 125 43.76 30.34 -3.47
C ASN A 125 44.07 30.88 -2.06
N PRO A 126 45.00 31.84 -1.90
CA PRO A 126 45.38 32.38 -0.60
C PRO A 126 44.22 33.02 0.18
N ASP A 127 43.26 33.65 -0.51
CA ASP A 127 42.12 34.31 0.12
C ASP A 127 41.15 33.31 0.74
N ILE A 128 41.02 32.13 0.13
CA ILE A 128 40.18 31.04 0.66
C ILE A 128 40.92 30.29 1.76
N LEU A 129 42.21 30.01 1.57
CA LEU A 129 43.05 29.33 2.57
C LEU A 129 43.16 30.14 3.87
N GLY A 130 43.24 31.47 3.78
CA GLY A 130 43.29 32.38 4.92
C GLY A 130 41.94 32.65 5.60
N ARG A 131 40.84 32.15 5.05
CA ARG A 131 39.51 32.35 5.62
C ARG A 131 39.34 31.55 6.92
N MET A 132 39.00 32.24 8.01
CA MET A 132 38.66 31.60 9.28
C MET A 132 37.28 30.95 9.25
N LEU A 133 37.18 29.73 9.76
CA LEU A 133 35.92 29.05 10.05
C LEU A 133 35.58 29.16 11.55
N GLY A 134 34.36 28.74 11.92
CA GLY A 134 33.76 28.94 13.24
C GLY A 134 34.55 28.45 14.45
N ASP A 135 35.55 27.58 14.26
CA ASP A 135 36.45 27.07 15.32
C ASP A 135 37.74 27.90 15.48
N GLY A 136 37.85 29.06 14.82
CA GLY A 136 39.00 29.96 14.91
C GLY A 136 40.23 29.52 14.07
N LYS A 137 40.14 28.38 13.38
CA LYS A 137 41.14 27.90 12.43
C LYS A 137 40.82 28.36 11.01
N THR A 138 41.87 28.59 10.23
CA THR A 138 41.79 28.88 8.79
C THR A 138 41.56 27.60 7.97
N VAL A 139 41.04 27.72 6.75
CA VAL A 139 40.89 26.59 5.82
C VAL A 139 42.24 25.88 5.59
N GLY A 140 43.34 26.64 5.48
CA GLY A 140 44.68 26.09 5.30
C GLY A 140 45.18 25.27 6.49
N GLU A 141 44.90 25.70 7.71
CA GLU A 141 45.21 24.94 8.94
C GLU A 141 44.41 23.65 9.01
N ILE A 142 43.12 23.67 8.63
CA ILE A 142 42.28 22.47 8.60
C ILE A 142 42.79 21.46 7.57
N LEU A 143 43.14 21.92 6.36
CA LEU A 143 43.65 21.04 5.31
C LEU A 143 45.01 20.45 5.65
N SER A 144 45.90 21.22 6.29
CA SER A 144 47.21 20.72 6.73
C SER A 144 47.11 19.72 7.89
N GLU A 145 46.22 19.94 8.85
CA GLU A 145 45.92 18.97 9.92
C GLU A 145 45.31 17.67 9.38
N GLN A 146 44.41 17.76 8.40
CA GLN A 146 43.84 16.58 7.74
C GLN A 146 44.89 15.79 6.95
N MET A 147 45.81 16.48 6.28
CA MET A 147 46.95 15.86 5.61
C MET A 147 47.88 15.15 6.61
N ALA A 148 48.16 15.77 7.75
CA ALA A 148 48.95 15.17 8.83
C ALA A 148 48.27 13.92 9.43
N ASN A 149 46.94 13.86 9.41
CA ASN A 149 46.14 12.70 9.81
C ASN A 149 45.90 11.67 8.69
N GLY A 150 46.61 11.78 7.56
CA GLY A 150 46.55 10.82 6.45
C GLY A 150 45.40 11.02 5.45
N GLN A 151 44.65 12.13 5.54
CA GLN A 151 43.60 12.50 4.57
C GLN A 151 44.10 13.59 3.62
N ASN A 152 44.43 13.22 2.37
CA ASN A 152 44.85 14.20 1.37
C ASN A 152 43.64 14.91 0.72
N ASN A 153 43.10 15.90 1.44
CA ASN A 153 41.97 16.70 0.95
C ASN A 153 42.40 17.82 -0.02
N TYR A 154 43.68 18.03 -0.30
CA TYR A 154 44.11 19.00 -1.33
C TYR A 154 43.75 18.57 -2.76
N SER A 155 43.62 17.26 -2.98
CA SER A 155 43.24 16.67 -4.29
C SER A 155 41.81 16.15 -4.33
N ASN A 156 41.06 16.28 -3.23
CA ASN A 156 39.70 15.79 -3.12
C ASN A 156 38.72 16.78 -3.76
N ALA A 157 37.88 16.31 -4.69
CA ALA A 157 36.89 17.14 -5.37
C ALA A 157 35.91 17.86 -4.41
N TYR A 158 35.69 17.32 -3.21
CA TYR A 158 34.86 17.95 -2.19
C TYR A 158 35.47 19.22 -1.58
N SER A 159 36.78 19.44 -1.73
CA SER A 159 37.44 20.67 -1.26
C SER A 159 37.06 21.90 -2.07
N ALA A 160 36.42 21.74 -3.23
CA ALA A 160 35.77 22.83 -3.95
C ALA A 160 34.68 23.54 -3.11
N LEU A 161 34.13 22.87 -2.08
CA LEU A 161 33.09 23.43 -1.21
C LEU A 161 33.61 24.45 -0.18
N TYR A 162 34.93 24.61 -0.03
CA TYR A 162 35.49 25.70 0.78
C TYR A 162 35.26 27.08 0.14
N ASP A 163 34.97 27.14 -1.17
CA ASP A 163 34.47 28.34 -1.84
C ASP A 163 32.98 28.56 -1.50
N PRO A 164 32.62 29.68 -0.86
CA PRO A 164 31.23 30.03 -0.57
C PRO A 164 30.33 30.00 -1.81
N ASN A 165 30.80 30.47 -2.96
CA ASN A 165 29.97 30.59 -4.16
C ASN A 165 29.59 29.23 -4.73
N ILE A 166 30.55 28.29 -4.72
CA ILE A 166 30.32 26.90 -5.13
C ILE A 166 29.35 26.23 -4.16
N LEU A 167 29.59 26.39 -2.85
CA LEU A 167 28.75 25.83 -1.80
C LEU A 167 27.30 26.36 -1.86
N GLU A 168 27.12 27.68 -1.94
CA GLU A 168 25.80 28.31 -1.99
C GLU A 168 25.02 27.91 -3.23
N ASN A 169 25.66 27.94 -4.41
CA ASN A 169 25.01 27.55 -5.67
C ASN A 169 24.62 26.07 -5.63
N LEU A 170 25.49 25.20 -5.11
CA LEU A 170 25.18 23.79 -4.97
C LEU A 170 24.01 23.56 -4.01
N LEU A 171 24.00 24.22 -2.84
CA LEU A 171 22.90 24.12 -1.87
C LEU A 171 21.56 24.58 -2.47
N LYS A 172 21.53 25.70 -3.19
CA LYS A 172 20.33 26.21 -3.88
C LYS A 172 19.80 25.18 -4.88
N VAL A 173 20.68 24.61 -5.71
CA VAL A 173 20.30 23.57 -6.68
C VAL A 173 19.76 22.32 -6.00
N LEU A 174 20.38 21.85 -4.92
CA LEU A 174 19.93 20.67 -4.18
C LEU A 174 18.57 20.88 -3.50
N ILE A 175 18.33 22.07 -2.94
CA ILE A 175 17.04 22.43 -2.35
C ILE A 175 15.94 22.44 -3.43
N LEU A 176 16.19 23.06 -4.58
CA LEU A 176 15.25 23.08 -5.70
C LEU A 176 14.96 21.67 -6.22
N PHE A 177 15.98 20.84 -6.37
CA PHE A 177 15.84 19.45 -6.81
C PHE A 177 15.02 18.63 -5.80
N SER A 178 15.24 18.83 -4.51
CA SER A 178 14.47 18.20 -3.43
C SER A 178 13.00 18.67 -3.45
N ALA A 179 12.74 19.95 -3.68
CA ALA A 179 11.39 20.50 -3.81
C ALA A 179 10.66 19.93 -5.03
N LEU A 180 11.35 19.79 -6.18
CA LEU A 180 10.82 19.15 -7.38
C LEU A 180 10.47 17.68 -7.15
N GLY A 181 11.37 16.92 -6.51
CA GLY A 181 11.11 15.53 -6.13
C GLY A 181 9.89 15.40 -5.21
N ALA A 182 9.79 16.29 -4.21
CA ALA A 182 8.63 16.34 -3.33
C ALA A 182 7.33 16.69 -4.09
N LEU A 183 7.38 17.63 -5.04
CA LEU A 183 6.24 17.98 -5.90
C LEU A 183 5.72 16.77 -6.70
N LEU A 184 6.62 16.03 -7.34
CA LEU A 184 6.27 14.82 -8.11
C LEU A 184 5.55 13.76 -7.28
N ASN A 185 5.85 13.68 -5.98
CA ASN A 185 5.16 12.77 -5.06
C ASN A 185 3.73 13.23 -4.72
N VAL A 186 3.42 14.53 -4.79
CA VAL A 186 2.07 15.06 -4.45
C VAL A 186 1.13 14.99 -5.63
N VAL A 187 1.65 15.22 -6.84
CA VAL A 187 0.90 15.33 -8.09
C VAL A 187 -0.14 14.19 -8.24
N PRO A 188 0.20 12.90 -8.09
CA PRO A 188 -0.76 11.80 -8.24
C PRO A 188 -1.98 11.90 -7.30
N TYR A 189 -1.81 12.46 -6.10
CA TYR A 189 -2.89 12.53 -5.10
C TYR A 189 -3.95 13.59 -5.42
N PHE A 190 -3.67 14.56 -6.29
CA PHE A 190 -4.71 15.48 -6.77
C PHE A 190 -5.80 14.73 -7.54
N TRP A 191 -5.40 13.72 -8.32
CA TRP A 191 -6.30 12.82 -9.07
C TRP A 191 -6.83 11.63 -8.25
N TYR A 192 -6.46 11.49 -6.98
CA TYR A 192 -6.98 10.45 -6.09
C TYR A 192 -8.39 10.80 -5.61
N ASP A 193 -9.43 10.18 -6.18
CA ASP A 193 -10.84 10.43 -5.86
C ASP A 193 -11.48 9.31 -5.02
N PHE A 194 -10.78 8.89 -3.96
CA PHE A 194 -11.30 7.92 -3.00
C PHE A 194 -11.46 8.60 -1.64
N ASN A 195 -12.72 8.90 -1.29
CA ASN A 195 -13.09 9.54 -0.03
C ASN A 195 -13.58 8.49 0.99
N GLU A 196 -13.72 8.88 2.25
CA GLU A 196 -14.13 7.98 3.34
C GLU A 196 -15.50 7.33 3.10
N ARG A 197 -16.44 8.06 2.47
CA ARG A 197 -17.75 7.52 2.11
C ARG A 197 -17.63 6.38 1.10
N LYS A 198 -16.87 6.59 0.03
CA LYS A 198 -16.62 5.60 -1.02
C LYS A 198 -15.87 4.39 -0.46
N GLN A 199 -14.95 4.61 0.49
CA GLN A 199 -14.34 3.53 1.25
C GLN A 199 -15.37 2.70 2.01
N LYS A 200 -16.21 3.33 2.86
CA LYS A 200 -17.25 2.62 3.61
C LYS A 200 -18.19 1.84 2.69
N SER A 201 -18.56 2.44 1.55
CA SER A 201 -19.40 1.81 0.54
C SER A 201 -18.75 0.56 -0.05
N VAL A 202 -17.48 0.67 -0.44
CA VAL A 202 -16.67 -0.44 -0.96
C VAL A 202 -16.53 -1.55 0.09
N VAL A 203 -16.22 -1.22 1.35
CA VAL A 203 -16.08 -2.21 2.42
C VAL A 203 -17.39 -2.96 2.65
N LYS A 204 -18.54 -2.27 2.72
CA LYS A 204 -19.84 -2.94 2.86
C LYS A 204 -20.14 -3.88 1.68
N VAL A 205 -19.85 -3.44 0.45
CA VAL A 205 -20.00 -4.28 -0.74
C VAL A 205 -19.07 -5.50 -0.70
N LEU A 206 -17.83 -5.35 -0.26
CA LEU A 206 -16.90 -6.47 -0.13
C LEU A 206 -17.38 -7.51 0.88
N LYS A 207 -18.00 -7.08 2.00
CA LYS A 207 -18.64 -8.00 2.96
C LYS A 207 -19.79 -8.78 2.34
N VAL A 208 -20.65 -8.08 1.58
CA VAL A 208 -21.76 -8.72 0.86
C VAL A 208 -21.24 -9.75 -0.16
N ARG A 209 -20.19 -9.40 -0.93
CA ARG A 209 -19.57 -10.34 -1.87
C ARG A 209 -18.95 -11.54 -1.18
N ALA A 210 -18.22 -11.33 -0.09
CA ALA A 210 -17.62 -12.41 0.69
C ALA A 210 -18.68 -13.38 1.17
N MET A 211 -19.78 -12.89 1.75
CA MET A 211 -20.91 -13.74 2.16
C MET A 211 -21.46 -14.61 1.02
N PHE A 212 -21.64 -14.06 -0.19
CA PHE A 212 -22.06 -14.87 -1.35
C PHE A 212 -21.02 -15.92 -1.76
N GLU A 213 -19.73 -15.56 -1.75
CA GLU A 213 -18.63 -16.46 -2.09
C GLU A 213 -18.48 -17.59 -1.04
N ASP A 214 -18.52 -17.25 0.24
CA ASP A 214 -18.37 -18.18 1.36
C ASP A 214 -19.56 -19.12 1.50
N TYR A 215 -20.78 -18.63 1.22
CA TYR A 215 -21.98 -19.47 1.15
C TYR A 215 -21.84 -20.54 0.07
N ASN A 216 -21.45 -20.15 -1.16
CA ASN A 216 -21.27 -21.11 -2.26
C ASN A 216 -20.13 -22.12 -1.96
N ASN A 217 -19.13 -21.72 -1.18
CA ASN A 217 -18.03 -22.59 -0.78
C ASN A 217 -18.36 -23.47 0.44
N GLY A 218 -19.54 -23.33 1.04
CA GLY A 218 -19.94 -24.07 2.24
C GLY A 218 -19.16 -23.69 3.49
N ALA A 219 -18.58 -22.48 3.51
CA ALA A 219 -17.66 -22.01 4.55
C ALA A 219 -18.17 -20.77 5.31
N ILE A 220 -19.44 -20.40 5.15
CA ILE A 220 -19.99 -19.19 5.77
C ILE A 220 -20.19 -19.38 7.28
N GLU A 221 -19.68 -18.45 8.07
CA GLU A 221 -19.94 -18.39 9.52
C GLU A 221 -21.26 -17.64 9.81
N ASP A 222 -21.99 -18.06 10.85
CA ASP A 222 -23.25 -17.41 11.26
C ASP A 222 -23.08 -15.89 11.48
N LYS A 223 -21.95 -15.47 12.06
CA LYS A 223 -21.62 -14.05 12.27
C LYS A 223 -21.54 -13.26 10.96
N GLU A 224 -20.88 -13.81 9.96
CA GLU A 224 -20.66 -13.15 8.67
C GLU A 224 -21.95 -13.11 7.86
N LEU A 225 -22.74 -14.20 7.93
CA LEU A 225 -24.09 -14.27 7.37
C LEU A 225 -24.98 -13.17 7.96
N VAL A 226 -25.07 -13.09 9.29
CA VAL A 226 -25.91 -12.11 9.99
C VAL A 226 -25.47 -10.69 9.66
N GLU A 227 -24.17 -10.38 9.73
CA GLU A 227 -23.66 -9.05 9.42
C GLU A 227 -23.95 -8.63 7.97
N ALA A 228 -23.74 -9.52 7.01
CA ALA A 228 -23.96 -9.20 5.59
C ALA A 228 -25.45 -9.05 5.25
N VAL A 229 -26.33 -9.90 5.80
CA VAL A 229 -27.77 -9.78 5.61
C VAL A 229 -28.32 -8.52 6.30
N ASP A 230 -27.82 -8.19 7.49
CA ASP A 230 -28.16 -6.92 8.17
C ASP A 230 -27.78 -5.72 7.30
N ILE A 231 -26.56 -5.71 6.73
CA ILE A 231 -26.11 -4.68 5.78
C ILE A 231 -27.11 -4.57 4.61
N ILE A 232 -27.59 -5.68 4.06
CA ILE A 232 -28.51 -5.69 2.92
C ILE A 232 -29.89 -5.15 3.31
N ARG A 233 -30.47 -5.63 4.41
CA ARG A 233 -31.80 -5.20 4.89
C ARG A 233 -31.79 -3.72 5.25
N GLU A 234 -30.78 -3.27 6.00
CA GLU A 234 -30.59 -1.85 6.33
C GLU A 234 -30.40 -1.01 5.08
N SER A 235 -29.61 -1.48 4.11
CA SER A 235 -29.36 -0.74 2.87
C SER A 235 -30.64 -0.62 2.03
N ARG A 236 -31.45 -1.67 1.91
CA ARG A 236 -32.74 -1.60 1.20
C ARG A 236 -33.70 -0.63 1.88
N ALA A 237 -33.76 -0.63 3.21
CA ALA A 237 -34.58 0.32 3.97
C ALA A 237 -34.12 1.77 3.78
N LEU A 238 -32.82 2.03 3.95
CA LEU A 238 -32.26 3.38 3.86
C LEU A 238 -32.21 3.92 2.43
N ALA A 239 -32.03 3.08 1.41
CA ALA A 239 -31.98 3.51 0.02
C ALA A 239 -33.32 4.10 -0.46
N ALA A 240 -34.43 3.71 0.16
CA ALA A 240 -35.76 4.27 -0.10
C ALA A 240 -35.95 5.67 0.51
N GLU A 241 -35.09 6.07 1.46
CA GLU A 241 -35.18 7.36 2.12
C GLU A 241 -34.55 8.50 1.29
N LYS A 242 -35.08 9.72 1.46
CA LYS A 242 -34.52 10.92 0.83
C LYS A 242 -33.52 11.60 1.77
N PRO A 243 -32.35 12.03 1.27
CA PRO A 243 -31.42 12.84 2.05
C PRO A 243 -32.09 14.11 2.59
N VAL A 244 -31.78 14.45 3.83
CA VAL A 244 -32.26 15.67 4.50
C VAL A 244 -31.38 16.86 4.07
N ASP A 245 -31.95 18.02 3.78
CA ASP A 245 -31.15 19.22 3.52
C ASP A 245 -30.47 19.70 4.82
N VAL A 246 -29.16 19.57 4.88
CA VAL A 246 -28.35 19.84 6.07
C VAL A 246 -27.57 21.13 5.90
N SER A 247 -27.87 22.14 6.74
CA SER A 247 -27.18 23.44 6.69
C SER A 247 -26.62 23.82 8.04
N LYS A 248 -25.45 24.48 8.06
CA LYS A 248 -24.87 25.07 9.27
C LYS A 248 -25.80 26.13 9.91
N LYS A 249 -26.81 26.60 9.17
CA LYS A 249 -27.88 27.46 9.69
C LYS A 249 -28.64 26.83 10.86
N TRP A 250 -28.71 25.49 10.96
CA TRP A 250 -29.40 24.77 12.04
C TRP A 250 -28.92 25.12 13.46
N TYR A 251 -27.66 25.54 13.62
CA TYR A 251 -27.10 25.86 14.94
C TYR A 251 -26.31 27.18 14.99
N LYS A 252 -25.99 27.80 13.84
CA LYS A 252 -25.19 29.04 13.83
C LYS A 252 -25.91 30.24 14.44
N GLY A 253 -27.23 30.31 14.34
CA GLY A 253 -28.06 31.40 14.88
C GLY A 253 -28.46 31.25 16.35
N ILE A 254 -28.09 30.13 17.00
CA ILE A 254 -28.51 29.83 18.37
C ILE A 254 -27.49 30.40 19.36
N SER A 255 -27.99 31.24 20.26
CA SER A 255 -27.23 31.88 21.33
C SER A 255 -27.08 30.97 22.55
N ASP A 256 -28.12 30.19 22.89
CA ASP A 256 -28.06 29.26 24.02
C ASP A 256 -27.08 28.11 23.77
N LYS A 257 -26.24 27.83 24.77
CA LYS A 257 -25.13 26.87 24.64
C LYS A 257 -25.63 25.41 24.63
N ALA A 258 -26.66 25.10 25.40
CA ALA A 258 -27.20 23.74 25.50
C ALA A 258 -27.98 23.39 24.22
N GLU A 259 -28.85 24.28 23.77
CA GLU A 259 -29.63 24.16 22.55
C GLU A 259 -28.71 24.10 21.32
N LYS A 260 -27.68 24.96 21.24
CA LYS A 260 -26.68 24.90 20.18
C LYS A 260 -25.93 23.57 20.14
N LYS A 261 -25.64 22.98 21.30
CA LYS A 261 -25.00 21.65 21.39
C LYS A 261 -25.94 20.54 20.90
N ALA A 262 -27.22 20.60 21.28
CA ALA A 262 -28.24 19.67 20.83
C ALA A 262 -28.44 19.75 19.31
N GLN A 263 -28.58 20.96 18.75
CA GLN A 263 -28.74 21.16 17.32
C GLN A 263 -27.49 20.79 16.52
N LYS A 264 -26.29 20.99 17.08
CA LYS A 264 -25.04 20.48 16.47
C LYS A 264 -24.98 18.95 16.47
N LYS A 265 -25.55 18.29 17.48
CA LYS A 265 -25.68 16.82 17.52
C LYS A 265 -26.68 16.35 16.46
N ALA A 266 -27.85 16.99 16.36
CA ALA A 266 -28.86 16.71 15.34
C ALA A 266 -28.32 16.92 13.91
N TYR A 267 -27.62 18.02 13.65
CA TYR A 267 -26.95 18.29 12.38
C TYR A 267 -25.95 17.18 12.02
N LYS A 268 -25.09 16.76 12.97
CA LYS A 268 -24.14 15.66 12.73
C LYS A 268 -24.85 14.34 12.43
N ALA A 269 -25.94 14.03 13.14
CA ALA A 269 -26.73 12.84 12.92
C ALA A 269 -27.39 12.85 11.53
N ALA A 270 -27.93 14.00 11.09
CA ALA A 270 -28.51 14.15 9.77
C ALA A 270 -27.47 14.04 8.65
N VAL A 271 -26.27 14.61 8.83
CA VAL A 271 -25.14 14.42 7.89
C VAL A 271 -24.74 12.95 7.79
N GLN A 272 -24.64 12.25 8.93
CA GLN A 272 -24.34 10.82 8.96
C GLN A 272 -25.43 10.01 8.27
N LYS A 273 -26.71 10.30 8.56
CA LYS A 273 -27.85 9.65 7.91
C LYS A 273 -27.81 9.82 6.39
N ASN A 274 -27.52 11.02 5.89
CA ASN A 274 -27.37 11.25 4.45
C ASN A 274 -26.20 10.47 3.86
N GLU A 275 -25.09 10.34 4.58
CA GLU A 275 -23.98 9.48 4.18
C GLU A 275 -24.40 8.01 4.12
N ASP A 276 -25.16 7.55 5.11
CA ASP A 276 -25.66 6.17 5.19
C ASP A 276 -26.67 5.86 4.08
N ILE A 277 -27.55 6.81 3.70
CA ILE A 277 -28.46 6.69 2.55
C ILE A 277 -27.67 6.51 1.25
N GLU A 278 -26.62 7.30 1.03
CA GLU A 278 -25.81 7.21 -0.18
C GLU A 278 -24.97 5.91 -0.21
N ILE A 279 -24.45 5.47 0.94
CA ILE A 279 -23.80 4.16 1.08
C ILE A 279 -24.80 3.04 0.78
N ALA A 280 -26.03 3.14 1.30
CA ALA A 280 -27.08 2.16 1.11
C ALA A 280 -27.49 2.03 -0.37
N LYS A 281 -27.60 3.15 -1.10
CA LYS A 281 -27.81 3.14 -2.55
C LYS A 281 -26.69 2.39 -3.28
N PHE A 282 -25.43 2.63 -2.91
CA PHE A 282 -24.29 1.93 -3.50
C PHE A 282 -24.32 0.41 -3.25
N VAL A 283 -24.75 -0.03 -2.06
CA VAL A 283 -24.93 -1.45 -1.77
C VAL A 283 -26.09 -2.03 -2.59
N CYS A 284 -27.21 -1.33 -2.72
CA CYS A 284 -28.33 -1.78 -3.54
C CYS A 284 -27.95 -1.85 -5.03
N GLU A 285 -27.22 -0.87 -5.56
CA GLU A 285 -26.68 -0.90 -6.93
C GLU A 285 -25.80 -2.14 -7.17
N GLU A 286 -25.05 -2.58 -6.17
CA GLU A 286 -24.25 -3.81 -6.25
C GLU A 286 -25.12 -5.07 -6.25
N LEU A 287 -26.15 -5.14 -5.40
CA LEU A 287 -27.08 -6.28 -5.34
C LEU A 287 -27.84 -6.42 -6.65
N ASP A 288 -28.29 -5.29 -7.20
CA ASP A 288 -29.09 -5.25 -8.42
C ASP A 288 -28.22 -5.14 -9.68
N LYS A 289 -26.88 -5.18 -9.57
CA LYS A 289 -25.97 -4.93 -10.69
C LYS A 289 -26.24 -5.83 -11.89
N PHE A 290 -26.60 -7.10 -11.65
CA PHE A 290 -26.89 -8.08 -12.69
C PHE A 290 -28.18 -7.80 -13.48
N SER A 291 -29.06 -6.93 -12.95
CA SER A 291 -30.23 -6.43 -13.68
C SER A 291 -29.88 -5.33 -14.69
N SER A 292 -28.75 -4.64 -14.53
CA SER A 292 -28.33 -3.51 -15.37
C SER A 292 -27.96 -3.93 -16.78
N ASN A 293 -28.20 -3.05 -17.77
CA ASN A 293 -27.85 -3.30 -19.16
C ASN A 293 -26.34 -3.47 -19.34
N LEU A 294 -25.55 -2.65 -18.62
CA LEU A 294 -24.10 -2.77 -18.59
C LEU A 294 -23.64 -4.18 -18.20
N VAL A 295 -24.09 -4.71 -17.05
CA VAL A 295 -23.61 -6.02 -16.57
C VAL A 295 -24.16 -7.15 -17.45
N LYS A 296 -25.39 -7.05 -17.96
CA LYS A 296 -25.90 -7.99 -18.97
C LYS A 296 -25.02 -8.04 -20.22
N TYR A 297 -24.55 -6.89 -20.70
CA TYR A 297 -23.60 -6.83 -21.81
C TYR A 297 -22.25 -7.48 -21.43
N GLN A 298 -21.75 -7.22 -20.23
CA GLN A 298 -20.51 -7.81 -19.72
C GLN A 298 -20.61 -9.34 -19.66
N LEU A 299 -21.69 -9.87 -19.08
CA LEU A 299 -21.96 -11.30 -19.00
C LEU A 299 -22.06 -11.92 -20.39
N LYS A 300 -22.83 -11.33 -21.31
CA LYS A 300 -22.93 -11.82 -22.70
C LYS A 300 -21.56 -11.88 -23.37
N THR A 301 -20.71 -10.87 -23.16
CA THR A 301 -19.37 -10.82 -23.75
C THR A 301 -18.45 -11.86 -23.14
N TYR A 302 -18.44 -11.98 -21.81
CA TYR A 302 -17.57 -12.89 -21.09
C TYR A 302 -18.02 -14.35 -21.21
N LYS A 303 -19.32 -14.63 -21.31
CA LYS A 303 -19.83 -15.97 -21.57
C LYS A 303 -19.25 -16.55 -22.86
N LYS A 304 -19.18 -15.76 -23.95
CA LYS A 304 -18.49 -16.17 -25.18
C LYS A 304 -17.01 -16.52 -24.98
N VAL A 305 -16.31 -15.79 -24.11
CA VAL A 305 -14.89 -16.04 -23.80
C VAL A 305 -14.76 -17.31 -22.95
N TYR A 306 -15.65 -17.49 -21.98
CA TYR A 306 -15.68 -18.65 -21.09
C TYR A 306 -16.03 -19.94 -21.84
N ASP A 307 -17.08 -19.90 -22.67
CA ASP A 307 -17.52 -21.03 -23.52
C ASP A 307 -16.43 -21.45 -24.51
N GLY A 308 -15.59 -20.51 -24.96
CA GLY A 308 -14.43 -20.80 -25.81
C GLY A 308 -13.27 -21.48 -25.05
N GLY A 309 -13.24 -21.40 -23.72
CA GLY A 309 -12.18 -21.96 -22.89
C GLY A 309 -10.79 -21.36 -23.14
N LEU A 310 -9.78 -22.00 -22.54
CA LEU A 310 -8.38 -21.64 -22.76
C LEU A 310 -7.94 -21.88 -24.21
N GLU A 311 -8.47 -22.92 -24.86
CA GLU A 311 -8.21 -23.22 -26.26
C GLU A 311 -8.73 -22.14 -27.21
N GLY A 312 -9.89 -21.53 -26.92
CA GLY A 312 -10.41 -20.40 -27.68
C GLY A 312 -9.48 -19.19 -27.62
N LEU A 313 -8.83 -18.95 -26.48
CA LEU A 313 -7.81 -17.90 -26.36
C LEU A 313 -6.51 -18.24 -27.10
N ARG A 314 -6.18 -19.52 -27.26
CA ARG A 314 -5.00 -19.94 -28.04
C ARG A 314 -5.21 -19.78 -29.54
N LYS A 315 -6.44 -20.00 -30.01
CA LYS A 315 -6.82 -19.97 -31.43
C LYS A 315 -7.08 -18.56 -31.98
N ILE A 316 -7.31 -17.57 -31.11
CA ILE A 316 -7.61 -16.21 -31.54
C ILE A 316 -6.41 -15.58 -32.28
N THR A 317 -6.66 -14.98 -33.44
CA THR A 317 -5.60 -14.32 -34.21
C THR A 317 -5.46 -12.85 -33.84
N LEU A 318 -4.32 -12.25 -34.19
CA LEU A 318 -4.13 -10.81 -33.99
C LEU A 318 -5.12 -9.97 -34.82
N ASP A 319 -5.54 -10.46 -35.98
CA ASP A 319 -6.51 -9.79 -36.86
C ASP A 319 -7.91 -9.81 -36.25
N ASP A 320 -8.34 -10.94 -35.67
CA ASP A 320 -9.60 -11.03 -34.93
C ASP A 320 -9.64 -10.02 -33.78
N ILE A 321 -8.54 -9.91 -33.02
CA ILE A 321 -8.42 -8.97 -31.89
C ILE A 321 -8.46 -7.52 -32.39
N ASN A 322 -7.77 -7.21 -33.49
CA ASN A 322 -7.76 -5.86 -34.04
C ASN A 322 -9.15 -5.48 -34.58
N LYS A 323 -9.87 -6.43 -35.20
CA LYS A 323 -11.27 -6.25 -35.64
C LYS A 323 -12.19 -6.00 -34.45
N GLU A 324 -12.13 -6.83 -33.41
CA GLU A 324 -12.90 -6.66 -32.17
C GLU A 324 -12.60 -5.29 -31.51
N LEU A 325 -11.34 -4.85 -31.52
CA LEU A 325 -10.96 -3.54 -31.01
C LEU A 325 -11.53 -2.38 -31.84
N ALA A 326 -11.62 -2.53 -33.16
CA ALA A 326 -12.22 -1.53 -34.04
C ALA A 326 -13.74 -1.44 -33.80
N GLU A 327 -14.42 -2.58 -33.74
CA GLU A 327 -15.85 -2.68 -33.40
C GLU A 327 -16.13 -2.06 -32.02
N ALA A 328 -15.32 -2.40 -31.01
CA ALA A 328 -15.44 -1.83 -29.67
C ALA A 328 -15.23 -0.30 -29.65
N LYS A 329 -14.35 0.24 -30.50
CA LYS A 329 -14.15 1.69 -30.61
C LYS A 329 -15.30 2.40 -31.32
N ALA A 330 -15.99 1.70 -32.22
CA ALA A 330 -17.14 2.19 -32.99
C ALA A 330 -18.46 2.20 -32.19
N LEU A 331 -18.51 1.54 -31.03
CA LEU A 331 -19.67 1.59 -30.14
C LEU A 331 -20.08 3.04 -29.80
N PRO A 332 -21.40 3.29 -29.60
CA PRO A 332 -21.92 4.58 -29.17
C PRO A 332 -21.24 5.14 -27.92
N LYS A 333 -21.29 6.46 -27.77
CA LYS A 333 -20.66 7.21 -26.66
C LYS A 333 -21.48 8.44 -26.25
N THR A 334 -22.78 8.41 -26.50
CA THR A 334 -23.67 9.56 -26.32
C THR A 334 -23.98 9.77 -24.84
N ASP A 335 -24.35 8.71 -24.12
CA ASP A 335 -24.62 8.76 -22.68
C ASP A 335 -23.51 8.11 -21.82
N SER A 336 -23.71 8.09 -20.49
CA SER A 336 -22.77 7.54 -19.52
C SER A 336 -22.68 6.01 -19.57
N GLU A 337 -23.80 5.31 -19.77
CA GLU A 337 -23.87 3.85 -19.83
C GLU A 337 -23.20 3.34 -21.11
N GLU A 338 -23.50 3.95 -22.26
CA GLU A 338 -22.84 3.68 -23.54
C GLU A 338 -21.32 3.86 -23.44
N LYS A 339 -20.86 4.93 -22.80
CA LYS A 339 -19.43 5.16 -22.53
C LYS A 339 -18.82 4.03 -21.69
N GLN A 340 -19.55 3.51 -20.71
CA GLN A 340 -19.09 2.40 -19.87
C GLN A 340 -19.03 1.07 -20.64
N ILE A 341 -20.06 0.76 -21.45
CA ILE A 341 -20.09 -0.41 -22.34
C ILE A 341 -18.93 -0.35 -23.33
N ARG A 342 -18.74 0.80 -24.00
CA ARG A 342 -17.62 1.04 -24.91
C ARG A 342 -16.27 0.87 -24.23
N LYS A 343 -16.09 1.44 -23.04
CA LYS A 343 -14.85 1.32 -22.26
C LYS A 343 -14.58 -0.14 -21.87
N PHE A 344 -15.63 -0.89 -21.49
CA PHE A 344 -15.54 -2.30 -21.18
C PHE A 344 -15.12 -3.13 -22.41
N ALA A 345 -15.81 -2.97 -23.55
CA ALA A 345 -15.50 -3.69 -24.77
C ALA A 345 -14.05 -3.44 -25.24
N ILE A 346 -13.60 -2.19 -25.22
CA ILE A 346 -12.21 -1.83 -25.53
C ILE A 346 -11.23 -2.49 -24.54
N SER A 347 -11.58 -2.54 -23.25
CA SER A 347 -10.77 -3.19 -22.22
C SER A 347 -10.63 -4.69 -22.48
N VAL A 348 -11.72 -5.39 -22.81
CA VAL A 348 -11.71 -6.82 -23.16
C VAL A 348 -10.81 -7.08 -24.36
N ALA A 349 -10.97 -6.33 -25.45
CA ALA A 349 -10.13 -6.48 -26.64
C ALA A 349 -8.63 -6.22 -26.34
N LYS A 350 -8.31 -5.20 -25.52
CA LYS A 350 -6.93 -4.93 -25.07
C LYS A 350 -6.37 -6.05 -24.19
N LYS A 351 -7.18 -6.62 -23.29
CA LYS A 351 -6.79 -7.77 -22.46
C LYS A 351 -6.53 -8.99 -23.33
N LYS A 352 -7.38 -9.29 -24.32
CA LYS A 352 -7.15 -10.33 -25.33
C LYS A 352 -5.85 -10.11 -26.09
N LYS A 353 -5.54 -8.87 -26.48
CA LYS A 353 -4.24 -8.53 -27.11
C LYS A 353 -3.04 -8.81 -26.20
N SER A 354 -3.15 -8.46 -24.92
CA SER A 354 -2.10 -8.73 -23.94
C SER A 354 -1.94 -10.22 -23.68
N ALA A 355 -3.05 -10.95 -23.56
CA ALA A 355 -3.11 -12.40 -23.42
C ALA A 355 -2.47 -13.09 -24.62
N TYR A 356 -2.84 -12.72 -25.85
CA TYR A 356 -2.24 -13.22 -27.08
C TYR A 356 -0.71 -13.10 -27.06
N LYS A 357 -0.16 -11.94 -26.70
CA LYS A 357 1.29 -11.75 -26.58
C LYS A 357 1.92 -12.66 -25.52
N ALA A 358 1.24 -12.86 -24.39
CA ALA A 358 1.73 -13.75 -23.33
C ALA A 358 1.66 -15.23 -23.76
N ILE A 359 0.60 -15.64 -24.45
CA ILE A 359 0.45 -16.98 -25.03
C ILE A 359 1.60 -17.23 -26.01
N GLN A 360 1.84 -16.32 -26.96
CA GLN A 360 2.94 -16.48 -27.92
C GLN A 360 4.32 -16.55 -27.23
N LYS A 361 4.52 -15.78 -26.16
CA LYS A 361 5.80 -15.73 -25.45
C LYS A 361 6.07 -16.97 -24.57
N TYR A 362 5.05 -17.47 -23.87
CA TYR A 362 5.22 -18.48 -22.82
C TYR A 362 4.63 -19.85 -23.17
N TYR A 363 3.69 -19.90 -24.13
CA TYR A 363 2.90 -21.08 -24.53
C TYR A 363 2.86 -21.25 -26.07
N GLY A 364 3.75 -20.58 -26.80
CA GLY A 364 3.87 -20.69 -28.26
C GLY A 364 4.43 -22.04 -28.70
N ASP A 365 5.21 -22.68 -27.83
CA ASP A 365 5.67 -24.05 -28.00
C ASP A 365 4.48 -25.02 -27.78
N PRO A 366 4.15 -25.89 -28.76
CA PRO A 366 3.09 -26.89 -28.63
C PRO A 366 3.24 -27.85 -27.45
N SER A 367 4.47 -28.08 -26.97
CA SER A 367 4.77 -28.98 -25.85
C SER A 367 4.40 -28.38 -24.48
N VAL A 368 4.27 -27.05 -24.38
CA VAL A 368 3.93 -26.38 -23.14
C VAL A 368 2.41 -26.35 -22.99
N LYS A 369 1.90 -27.03 -21.97
CA LYS A 369 0.46 -27.06 -21.68
C LYS A 369 -0.03 -25.70 -21.17
N PHE A 370 -1.10 -25.21 -21.79
CA PHE A 370 -1.79 -24.01 -21.34
C PHE A 370 -2.99 -24.40 -20.47
N GLU A 371 -2.71 -24.83 -19.24
CA GLU A 371 -3.71 -25.27 -18.26
C GLU A 371 -3.48 -24.61 -16.90
N ARG A 372 -4.51 -24.64 -16.04
CA ARG A 372 -4.43 -24.06 -14.69
C ARG A 372 -3.43 -24.86 -13.87
N LEU A 373 -2.41 -24.19 -13.35
CA LEU A 373 -1.40 -24.82 -12.50
C LEU A 373 -1.94 -25.05 -11.09
N ASP A 374 -1.56 -26.19 -10.52
CA ASP A 374 -1.87 -26.59 -9.15
C ASP A 374 -0.80 -26.07 -8.17
N PHE A 375 -1.23 -25.59 -7.00
CA PHE A 375 -0.33 -24.98 -6.02
C PHE A 375 0.48 -26.01 -5.21
N SER A 376 0.15 -27.31 -5.24
CA SER A 376 0.86 -28.33 -4.45
C SER A 376 2.34 -28.43 -4.78
N VAL A 377 2.74 -28.12 -6.02
CA VAL A 377 4.14 -28.09 -6.43
C VAL A 377 4.87 -26.94 -5.74
N LEU A 378 4.22 -25.78 -5.64
CA LEU A 378 4.78 -24.61 -4.97
C LEU A 378 4.86 -24.84 -3.46
N GLU A 379 3.82 -25.41 -2.85
CA GLU A 379 3.77 -25.77 -1.42
C GLU A 379 4.92 -26.70 -1.04
N LYS A 380 5.21 -27.73 -1.84
CA LYS A 380 6.35 -28.64 -1.60
C LYS A 380 7.69 -27.92 -1.52
N TYR A 381 7.92 -26.89 -2.35
CA TYR A 381 9.15 -26.12 -2.29
C TYR A 381 9.19 -25.21 -1.07
N PHE A 382 8.05 -24.62 -0.67
CA PHE A 382 7.96 -23.85 0.57
C PHE A 382 8.20 -24.70 1.82
N ASP A 383 7.59 -25.88 1.89
CA ASP A 383 7.84 -26.84 2.97
C ASP A 383 9.32 -27.24 3.03
N GLN A 384 9.97 -27.39 1.87
CA GLN A 384 11.40 -27.67 1.80
C GLN A 384 12.26 -26.47 2.27
N GLU A 385 11.86 -25.24 1.93
CA GLU A 385 12.52 -24.01 2.41
C GLU A 385 12.41 -23.92 3.94
N ASP A 386 11.22 -24.12 4.50
CA ASP A 386 10.95 -24.07 5.94
C ASP A 386 11.74 -25.15 6.69
N ALA A 387 11.74 -26.39 6.18
CA ALA A 387 12.53 -27.48 6.76
C ALA A 387 14.04 -27.19 6.75
N CYS A 388 14.54 -26.54 5.69
CA CYS A 388 15.93 -26.10 5.66
C CYS A 388 16.23 -25.00 6.68
N ASP A 389 15.32 -24.06 6.88
CA ASP A 389 15.47 -22.97 7.85
C ASP A 389 15.48 -23.49 9.30
N ASP A 390 14.58 -24.42 9.63
CA ASP A 390 14.57 -25.09 10.94
C ASP A 390 15.85 -25.91 11.19
N ARG A 391 16.32 -26.62 10.16
CA ARG A 391 17.59 -27.35 10.23
C ARG A 391 18.77 -26.41 10.40
N LEU A 392 18.83 -25.30 9.67
CA LEU A 392 19.89 -24.30 9.80
C LEU A 392 19.90 -23.70 11.21
N LYS A 393 18.72 -23.38 11.79
CA LYS A 393 18.60 -22.88 13.16
C LYS A 393 19.17 -23.87 14.18
N THR A 394 18.90 -25.15 14.00
CA THR A 394 19.44 -26.23 14.83
C THR A 394 20.97 -26.33 14.68
N LEU A 395 21.47 -26.42 13.44
CA LEU A 395 22.89 -26.52 13.15
C LEU A 395 23.71 -25.32 13.67
N TYR A 396 23.15 -24.10 13.63
CA TYR A 396 23.81 -22.92 14.19
C TYR A 396 23.88 -22.96 15.73
N THR A 397 22.85 -23.49 16.38
CA THR A 397 22.86 -23.72 17.83
C THR A 397 23.93 -24.76 18.21
N GLU A 398 23.93 -25.90 17.53
CA GLU A 398 24.92 -26.96 17.73
C GLU A 398 26.35 -26.49 17.45
N LEU A 399 26.54 -25.63 16.44
CA LEU A 399 27.83 -25.04 16.10
C LEU A 399 28.34 -24.12 17.21
N SER A 400 27.45 -23.32 17.81
CA SER A 400 27.77 -22.48 18.96
C SER A 400 28.22 -23.33 20.14
N ASP A 401 27.51 -24.42 20.44
CA ASP A 401 27.84 -25.28 21.58
C ASP A 401 29.11 -26.10 21.33
N ALA A 402 29.33 -26.60 20.10
CA ALA A 402 30.58 -27.25 19.72
C ALA A 402 31.80 -26.33 19.83
N LYS A 403 31.64 -25.03 19.50
CA LYS A 403 32.67 -24.00 19.71
C LYS A 403 32.98 -23.78 21.19
N LYS A 404 31.95 -23.70 22.04
CA LYS A 404 32.13 -23.56 23.50
C LYS A 404 32.83 -24.79 24.10
N ALA A 405 32.55 -25.98 23.56
CA ALA A 405 33.15 -27.24 23.99
C ALA A 405 34.55 -27.51 23.39
N GLY A 406 35.07 -26.64 22.53
CA GLY A 406 36.40 -26.80 21.91
C GLY A 406 36.53 -27.96 20.92
N ASN A 407 35.42 -28.52 20.42
CA ASN A 407 35.45 -29.68 19.52
C ASN A 407 35.63 -29.26 18.05
N SER A 408 36.88 -29.22 17.59
CA SER A 408 37.25 -28.76 16.24
C SER A 408 36.67 -29.63 15.11
N GLU A 409 36.62 -30.95 15.28
CA GLU A 409 36.07 -31.88 14.27
C GLU A 409 34.57 -31.65 14.09
N LYS A 410 33.82 -31.59 15.19
CA LYS A 410 32.38 -31.32 15.17
C LYS A 410 32.07 -29.94 14.56
N VAL A 411 32.91 -28.94 14.80
CA VAL A 411 32.78 -27.61 14.19
C VAL A 411 32.96 -27.67 12.66
N GLN A 412 33.90 -28.46 12.15
CA GLN A 412 34.09 -28.61 10.71
C GLN A 412 32.92 -29.36 10.05
N MET A 413 32.44 -30.43 10.66
CA MET A 413 31.26 -31.17 10.19
C MET A 413 30.02 -30.27 10.12
N LEU A 414 29.72 -29.55 11.21
CA LEU A 414 28.56 -28.66 11.26
C LEU A 414 28.64 -27.53 10.23
N ARG A 415 29.83 -27.00 9.94
CA ARG A 415 30.02 -26.01 8.86
C ARG A 415 29.73 -26.60 7.48
N ALA A 416 30.11 -27.85 7.23
CA ALA A 416 29.81 -28.53 5.98
C ALA A 416 28.29 -28.77 5.82
N ASP A 417 27.63 -29.21 6.89
CA ASP A 417 26.18 -29.42 6.91
C ASP A 417 25.38 -28.12 6.75
N ILE A 418 25.85 -27.02 7.37
CA ILE A 418 25.29 -25.68 7.15
C ILE A 418 25.42 -25.28 5.69
N LYS A 419 26.58 -25.48 5.07
CA LYS A 419 26.80 -25.14 3.65
C LYS A 419 25.90 -25.97 2.73
N LYS A 420 25.76 -27.27 3.01
CA LYS A 420 24.87 -28.17 2.26
C LYS A 420 23.41 -27.74 2.39
N THR A 421 22.92 -27.58 3.62
CA THR A 421 21.54 -27.17 3.90
C THR A 421 21.23 -25.79 3.31
N ALA A 422 22.18 -24.85 3.35
CA ALA A 422 22.03 -23.54 2.72
C ALA A 422 21.94 -23.62 1.18
N SER A 423 22.66 -24.57 0.57
CA SER A 423 22.58 -24.83 -0.87
C SER A 423 21.24 -25.47 -1.26
N GLU A 424 20.76 -26.42 -0.47
CA GLU A 424 19.43 -27.04 -0.65
C GLU A 424 18.32 -25.99 -0.55
N ARG A 425 18.36 -25.13 0.47
CA ARG A 425 17.44 -24.00 0.60
C ARG A 425 17.47 -23.07 -0.62
N LYS A 426 18.66 -22.75 -1.13
CA LYS A 426 18.80 -21.90 -2.33
C LYS A 426 18.16 -22.56 -3.55
N GLN A 427 18.36 -23.86 -3.75
CA GLN A 427 17.74 -24.59 -4.85
C GLN A 427 16.22 -24.62 -4.73
N ALA A 428 15.68 -24.93 -3.54
CA ALA A 428 14.24 -24.89 -3.28
C ALA A 428 13.66 -23.50 -3.62
N ARG A 429 14.33 -22.43 -3.19
CA ARG A 429 13.95 -21.04 -3.49
C ARG A 429 14.01 -20.68 -4.97
N ASP A 430 15.01 -21.15 -5.69
CA ASP A 430 15.12 -20.94 -7.13
C ASP A 430 14.00 -21.68 -7.89
N MET A 431 13.58 -22.85 -7.39
CA MET A 431 12.48 -23.64 -7.96
C MET A 431 11.11 -23.06 -7.61
N SER A 432 10.87 -22.64 -6.37
CA SER A 432 9.64 -21.95 -5.96
C SER A 432 9.43 -20.68 -6.78
N LYS A 433 10.49 -19.89 -7.00
CA LYS A 433 10.45 -18.72 -7.89
C LYS A 433 10.05 -19.07 -9.32
N LYS A 434 10.63 -20.13 -9.91
CA LYS A 434 10.28 -20.58 -11.27
C LYS A 434 8.83 -21.02 -11.36
N GLU A 435 8.31 -21.70 -10.33
CA GLU A 435 6.93 -22.13 -10.29
C GLU A 435 5.98 -20.94 -10.14
N MET A 436 6.27 -19.99 -9.25
CA MET A 436 5.54 -18.72 -9.13
C MET A 436 5.50 -17.95 -10.46
N ASP A 437 6.62 -17.91 -11.18
CA ASP A 437 6.69 -17.30 -12.50
C ASP A 437 5.74 -17.99 -13.50
N ARG A 438 5.65 -19.34 -13.48
CA ARG A 438 4.68 -20.08 -14.31
C ARG A 438 3.23 -19.72 -13.99
N HIS A 439 2.87 -19.63 -12.70
CA HIS A 439 1.54 -19.14 -12.31
C HIS A 439 1.29 -17.72 -12.81
N ALA A 440 2.29 -16.83 -12.73
CA ALA A 440 2.17 -15.47 -13.24
C ALA A 440 2.01 -15.43 -14.78
N TYR A 441 2.72 -16.29 -15.51
CA TYR A 441 2.60 -16.42 -16.96
C TYR A 441 1.21 -16.91 -17.36
N PHE A 442 0.70 -17.94 -16.67
CA PHE A 442 -0.66 -18.44 -16.86
C PHE A 442 -1.69 -17.34 -16.60
N ASN A 443 -1.61 -16.66 -15.44
CA ASN A 443 -2.54 -15.60 -15.09
C ASN A 443 -2.56 -14.45 -16.11
N ARG A 444 -1.40 -14.12 -16.70
CA ARG A 444 -1.31 -13.10 -17.77
C ARG A 444 -1.90 -13.60 -19.09
N ALA A 445 -1.65 -14.85 -19.46
CA ALA A 445 -2.13 -15.47 -20.69
C ALA A 445 -3.64 -15.77 -20.65
N ALA A 446 -4.14 -16.24 -19.51
CA ALA A 446 -5.54 -16.61 -19.30
C ALA A 446 -6.41 -15.45 -18.78
N LYS A 447 -5.87 -14.23 -18.63
CA LYS A 447 -6.58 -13.11 -17.97
C LYS A 447 -8.01 -12.88 -18.48
N PRO A 448 -8.30 -12.89 -19.80
CA PRO A 448 -9.67 -12.73 -20.29
C PRO A 448 -10.61 -13.86 -19.85
N TYR A 449 -10.12 -15.10 -19.79
CA TYR A 449 -10.88 -16.26 -19.33
C TYR A 449 -11.11 -16.21 -17.82
N LEU A 450 -10.08 -15.89 -17.03
CA LEU A 450 -10.19 -15.78 -15.57
C LEU A 450 -11.15 -14.65 -15.15
N ASP A 451 -11.12 -13.51 -15.84
CA ASP A 451 -12.06 -12.42 -15.59
C ASP A 451 -13.50 -12.80 -16.00
N ALA A 452 -13.66 -13.64 -17.02
CA ALA A 452 -14.95 -14.17 -17.44
C ALA A 452 -15.53 -15.17 -16.44
N GLU A 453 -14.73 -16.17 -16.04
CA GLU A 453 -15.05 -17.15 -15.00
C GLU A 453 -15.52 -16.46 -13.73
N ARG A 454 -14.81 -15.41 -13.29
CA ARG A 454 -15.16 -14.66 -12.09
C ARG A 454 -16.53 -13.99 -12.19
N LEU A 455 -16.83 -13.30 -13.30
CA LEU A 455 -18.11 -12.60 -13.43
C LEU A 455 -19.29 -13.59 -13.49
N ILE A 456 -19.11 -14.71 -14.18
CA ILE A 456 -20.13 -15.77 -14.30
C ILE A 456 -20.36 -16.43 -12.93
N ASN A 457 -19.30 -16.74 -12.20
CA ASN A 457 -19.42 -17.28 -10.84
C ASN A 457 -20.10 -16.27 -9.90
N GLN A 458 -19.77 -14.99 -9.99
CA GLN A 458 -20.48 -13.96 -9.22
C GLN A 458 -21.98 -13.91 -9.56
N GLU A 459 -22.36 -14.04 -10.83
CA GLU A 459 -23.78 -14.10 -11.21
C GLU A 459 -24.48 -15.28 -10.52
N LYS A 460 -23.86 -16.46 -10.56
CA LYS A 460 -24.36 -17.66 -9.90
C LYS A 460 -24.50 -17.44 -8.39
N TYR A 461 -23.49 -16.89 -7.73
CA TYR A 461 -23.52 -16.73 -6.27
C TYR A 461 -24.64 -15.80 -5.81
N TYR A 462 -24.90 -14.72 -6.56
CA TYR A 462 -25.95 -13.77 -6.23
C TYR A 462 -27.37 -14.36 -6.41
N GLN A 463 -27.53 -15.44 -7.17
CA GLN A 463 -28.82 -16.15 -7.29
C GLN A 463 -29.23 -16.85 -5.99
N HIS A 464 -28.26 -17.20 -5.12
CA HIS A 464 -28.50 -17.85 -3.84
C HIS A 464 -29.01 -16.88 -2.74
N PHE A 465 -29.26 -15.61 -3.06
CA PHE A 465 -29.67 -14.63 -2.04
C PHE A 465 -30.91 -15.04 -1.25
N GLY A 466 -31.92 -15.62 -1.91
CA GLY A 466 -33.13 -16.08 -1.23
C GLY A 466 -32.87 -17.24 -0.27
N GLU A 467 -31.93 -18.14 -0.60
CA GLU A 467 -31.52 -19.25 0.27
C GLU A 467 -30.76 -18.72 1.50
N ILE A 468 -29.89 -17.72 1.31
CA ILE A 468 -29.14 -17.09 2.39
C ILE A 468 -30.09 -16.33 3.34
N GLU A 469 -31.09 -15.62 2.81
CA GLU A 469 -32.09 -14.94 3.65
C GLU A 469 -32.90 -15.91 4.51
N ALA A 470 -33.17 -17.13 4.02
CA ALA A 470 -33.91 -18.13 4.77
C ALA A 470 -33.13 -18.64 6.00
N LEU A 471 -31.79 -18.64 5.94
CA LEU A 471 -30.93 -19.08 7.05
C LEU A 471 -30.72 -18.00 8.12
N TYR A 472 -31.07 -16.75 7.82
CA TYR A 472 -30.71 -15.59 8.64
C TYR A 472 -31.28 -15.64 10.06
N ASP A 473 -32.57 -15.95 10.22
CA ASP A 473 -33.22 -15.87 11.53
C ASP A 473 -32.62 -16.91 12.50
N GLU A 474 -32.38 -18.14 12.02
CA GLU A 474 -31.70 -19.18 12.80
C GLU A 474 -30.23 -18.84 13.09
N ALA A 475 -29.49 -18.35 12.09
CA ALA A 475 -28.09 -17.93 12.27
C ALA A 475 -27.96 -16.79 13.27
N LYS A 476 -28.93 -15.87 13.30
CA LYS A 476 -28.97 -14.75 14.25
C LYS A 476 -29.15 -15.21 15.69
N GLU A 477 -29.99 -16.21 15.92
CA GLU A 477 -30.16 -16.81 17.24
C GLU A 477 -28.87 -17.50 17.69
N ARG A 478 -28.29 -18.34 16.84
CA ARG A 478 -27.01 -19.04 17.12
C ARG A 478 -25.86 -18.07 17.38
N GLU A 479 -25.73 -17.02 16.58
CA GLU A 479 -24.68 -16.01 16.78
C GLU A 479 -24.92 -15.16 18.04
N ALA A 480 -26.19 -14.90 18.42
CA ALA A 480 -26.49 -14.22 19.68
C ALA A 480 -26.06 -15.06 20.89
N GLU A 481 -26.27 -16.38 20.85
CA GLU A 481 -25.80 -17.32 21.87
C GLU A 481 -24.28 -17.42 21.89
N ALA A 482 -23.65 -17.61 20.73
CA ALA A 482 -22.21 -17.67 20.59
C ALA A 482 -21.54 -16.38 21.09
N LYS A 483 -22.13 -15.22 20.79
CA LYS A 483 -21.66 -13.92 21.29
C LYS A 483 -21.74 -13.83 22.81
N LYS A 484 -22.85 -14.25 23.43
CA LYS A 484 -22.97 -14.30 24.90
C LYS A 484 -21.89 -15.18 25.52
N ALA A 485 -21.62 -16.35 24.94
CA ALA A 485 -20.56 -17.24 25.39
C ALA A 485 -19.17 -16.62 25.27
N ARG A 486 -18.86 -15.96 24.14
CA ARG A 486 -17.59 -15.24 23.93
C ARG A 486 -17.43 -14.07 24.90
N ASP A 487 -18.48 -13.28 25.11
CA ASP A 487 -18.44 -12.15 26.05
C ASP A 487 -18.24 -12.65 27.49
N ALA A 488 -18.91 -13.73 27.89
CA ALA A 488 -18.69 -14.37 29.19
C ALA A 488 -17.26 -14.89 29.36
N GLU A 489 -16.68 -15.52 28.32
CA GLU A 489 -15.30 -15.99 28.32
C GLU A 489 -14.30 -14.82 28.44
N VAL A 490 -14.53 -13.72 27.72
CA VAL A 490 -13.70 -12.52 27.82
C VAL A 490 -13.75 -11.93 29.23
N GLU A 491 -14.93 -11.88 29.86
CA GLU A 491 -15.05 -11.42 31.25
C GLU A 491 -14.36 -12.38 32.24
N ARG A 492 -14.45 -13.70 32.01
CA ARG A 492 -13.70 -14.70 32.79
C ARG A 492 -12.19 -14.48 32.69
N LEU A 493 -11.66 -14.34 31.47
CA LEU A 493 -10.25 -14.08 31.23
C LEU A 493 -9.80 -12.77 31.88
N LYS A 494 -10.59 -11.69 31.80
CA LYS A 494 -10.29 -10.43 32.50
C LYS A 494 -10.24 -10.60 34.01
N ALA A 495 -11.15 -11.39 34.59
CA ALA A 495 -11.17 -11.68 36.01
C ALA A 495 -9.94 -12.49 36.45
N GLU A 496 -9.55 -13.51 35.67
CA GLU A 496 -8.33 -14.30 35.89
C GLU A 496 -7.07 -13.42 35.81
N ASP A 497 -6.99 -12.54 34.80
CA ASP A 497 -5.89 -11.60 34.61
C ASP A 497 -5.77 -10.62 35.79
N ALA A 498 -6.91 -10.14 36.29
CA ALA A 498 -6.99 -9.26 37.45
C ALA A 498 -6.57 -9.99 38.74
N ALA A 499 -7.02 -11.22 38.93
CA ALA A 499 -6.64 -12.07 40.06
C ALA A 499 -5.14 -12.37 40.05
N TYR A 500 -4.57 -12.73 38.90
CA TYR A 500 -3.13 -12.96 38.73
C TYR A 500 -2.31 -11.68 39.03
N LYS A 501 -2.74 -10.52 38.53
CA LYS A 501 -2.11 -9.23 38.85
C LYS A 501 -2.18 -8.90 40.34
N ALA A 502 -3.31 -9.17 40.99
CA ALA A 502 -3.49 -8.99 42.43
C ALA A 502 -2.57 -9.92 43.24
N GLN A 503 -2.48 -11.20 42.86
CA GLN A 503 -1.58 -12.18 43.47
C GLN A 503 -0.11 -11.74 43.33
N LYS A 504 0.32 -11.34 42.13
CA LYS A 504 1.69 -10.83 41.91
C LYS A 504 1.98 -9.56 42.69
N LYS A 505 0.99 -8.68 42.88
CA LYS A 505 1.12 -7.48 43.72
C LYS A 505 1.25 -7.85 45.20
N ALA A 506 0.45 -8.81 45.68
CA ALA A 506 0.53 -9.33 47.04
C ALA A 506 1.88 -10.03 47.32
N GLU A 507 2.38 -10.87 46.39
CA GLU A 507 3.70 -11.48 46.47
C GLU A 507 4.82 -10.44 46.55
N LYS A 508 4.76 -9.37 45.75
CA LYS A 508 5.74 -8.27 45.77
C LYS A 508 5.69 -7.49 47.09
N LEU A 509 4.51 -7.26 47.66
CA LEU A 509 4.34 -6.58 48.94
C LEU A 509 4.85 -7.46 50.10
N ALA A 510 4.52 -8.76 50.09
CA ALA A 510 5.01 -9.72 51.07
C ALA A 510 6.55 -9.86 51.04
N LYS A 511 7.17 -9.77 49.86
CA LYS A 511 8.63 -9.75 49.71
C LYS A 511 9.27 -8.42 50.17
N LYS A 512 8.54 -7.31 50.14
CA LYS A 512 9.01 -6.00 50.65
C LYS A 512 8.88 -5.86 52.16
N GLY A 513 7.91 -6.50 52.80
CA GLY A 513 7.73 -6.49 54.26
C GLY A 513 8.62 -7.49 55.03
N LYS A 514 9.44 -8.27 54.33
CA LYS A 514 10.44 -9.20 54.91
C LYS A 514 11.89 -8.68 54.80
N LYS A 515 12.07 -7.42 54.40
CA LYS A 515 13.30 -6.64 54.57
C LYS A 515 13.01 -5.56 55.60
#